data_AF-A0A7X7G9Y7-F1
#
_entry.id   AF-A0A7X7G9Y7-F1
#
_cell.length_a   1.000
_cell.length_b   1.000
_cell.length_c   1.000
_cell.angle_alpha   90.00
_cell.angle_beta   90.00
_cell.angle_gamma   90.00
#
_symmetry.space_group_name_H-M   'P 1'
#
loop_
_entity.id
_entity.type
_entity.pdbx_description
1 polymer ?
#
loop_
_entity_poly.entity_id
_entity_poly.type
_entity_poly.pdbx_seq_one_letter_code
_entity_poly.pdbx_strand_id
1 'polypeptide(L)'
;MTTTTTTALPPAVRPGTWVVETSHSRAGFSVRHAGISKVHGTVDITHGEIVIGDTLEASSVVATLDPATVDTKDAKRDAHLRSADFFETDAHPTWEFRSTAVRADGEDFLIDGELTIRGVTRPVTLRTTFEGAATDPFGTERLGATATTE
;
A
#
# COMPACT_ATOMS: atom_id res chain seq x y z
N MET A 1 11.96 -16.77 -28.74
CA MET A 1 12.12 -15.35 -28.36
C MET A 1 10.78 -14.88 -27.87
N THR A 2 10.61 -14.72 -26.56
CA THR A 2 9.39 -14.17 -25.97
C THR A 2 9.45 -12.66 -26.16
N THR A 3 8.58 -12.11 -27.01
CA THR A 3 8.38 -10.66 -27.11
C THR A 3 7.77 -10.19 -25.80
N THR A 4 8.54 -9.48 -24.98
CA THR A 4 8.01 -8.78 -23.81
C THR A 4 7.20 -7.60 -24.32
N THR A 5 5.88 -7.68 -24.20
CA THR A 5 4.99 -6.54 -24.45
C THR A 5 5.18 -5.54 -23.32
N THR A 6 5.64 -4.34 -23.65
CA THR A 6 5.80 -3.22 -22.72
C THR A 6 4.54 -2.38 -22.69
N THR A 7 4.02 -2.07 -21.50
CA THR A 7 2.82 -1.25 -21.34
C THR A 7 3.19 0.22 -21.12
N ALA A 8 2.61 1.11 -21.92
CA ALA A 8 2.77 2.56 -21.76
C ALA A 8 2.05 3.07 -20.49
N LEU A 9 2.56 4.15 -19.91
CA LEU A 9 1.93 4.83 -18.77
C LEU A 9 0.61 5.52 -19.16
N PRO A 10 -0.31 5.74 -18.21
CA PRO A 10 -1.44 6.64 -18.41
C PRO A 10 -0.97 8.04 -18.84
N PRO A 11 -1.65 8.73 -19.78
CA PRO A 11 -1.19 9.99 -20.37
C PRO A 11 -0.90 11.13 -19.37
N ALA A 12 -1.50 11.08 -18.18
CA ALA A 12 -1.35 12.10 -17.13
C ALA A 12 -0.22 11.79 -16.12
N VAL A 13 0.47 10.67 -16.28
CA VAL A 13 1.48 10.18 -15.33
C VAL A 13 2.88 10.35 -15.93
N ARG A 14 3.78 11.01 -15.20
CA ARG A 14 5.17 11.20 -15.63
C ARG A 14 6.10 10.23 -14.90
N PRO A 15 7.13 9.70 -15.59
CA PRO A 15 8.22 9.00 -14.92
C PRO A 15 8.89 9.87 -13.85
N GLY A 16 9.33 9.24 -12.78
CA GLY A 16 9.96 9.92 -11.65
C GLY A 16 9.69 9.25 -10.32
N THR A 17 10.27 9.82 -9.27
CA THR A 17 10.07 9.38 -7.89
C THR A 17 9.00 10.24 -7.22
N TRP A 18 7.99 9.58 -6.70
CA TRP A 18 6.84 10.18 -6.03
C TRP A 18 6.83 9.75 -4.57
N VAL A 19 6.66 10.70 -3.65
CA VAL A 19 6.58 10.42 -2.22
C VAL A 19 5.12 10.38 -1.80
N VAL A 20 4.73 9.33 -1.07
CA VAL A 20 3.39 9.20 -0.51
C VAL A 20 3.16 10.32 0.51
N GLU A 21 2.11 11.08 0.29
CA GLU A 21 1.68 12.12 1.22
C GLU A 21 0.80 11.50 2.29
N THR A 22 1.34 11.34 3.50
CA THR A 22 0.72 10.55 4.56
C THR A 22 -0.61 11.12 5.06
N SER A 23 -0.79 12.45 5.03
CA SER A 23 -2.03 13.10 5.48
C SER A 23 -3.25 12.87 4.57
N HIS A 24 -3.06 12.49 3.30
CA HIS A 24 -4.14 12.12 2.38
C HIS A 24 -4.10 10.63 1.99
N SER A 25 -3.35 9.82 2.73
CA SER A 25 -3.22 8.38 2.48
C SER A 25 -3.77 7.57 3.65
N ARG A 26 -4.32 6.39 3.38
CA ARG A 26 -4.91 5.52 4.41
C ARG A 26 -4.60 4.05 4.12
N ALA A 27 -4.02 3.36 5.08
CA ALA A 27 -4.00 1.89 5.09
C ALA A 27 -5.07 1.38 6.05
N GLY A 28 -6.08 0.70 5.49
CA GLY A 28 -7.21 0.15 6.23
C GLY A 28 -7.30 -1.36 6.07
N PHE A 29 -7.77 -2.02 7.12
CA PHE A 29 -8.08 -3.45 7.09
C PHE A 29 -9.49 -3.72 7.63
N SER A 30 -10.03 -4.89 7.32
CA SER A 30 -11.25 -5.39 7.95
C SER A 30 -11.16 -6.90 8.19
N VAL A 31 -11.61 -7.34 9.37
CA VAL A 31 -11.58 -8.75 9.77
C VAL A 31 -12.98 -9.16 10.22
N ARG A 32 -13.43 -10.36 9.81
CA ARG A 32 -14.70 -10.92 10.30
C ARG A 32 -14.59 -11.31 11.77
N HIS A 33 -15.58 -10.92 12.56
CA HIS A 33 -15.69 -11.27 13.97
C HIS A 33 -16.91 -12.18 14.19
N ALA A 34 -16.66 -13.39 14.68
CA ALA A 34 -17.66 -14.45 14.91
C ALA A 34 -18.57 -14.76 13.69
N GLY A 35 -18.12 -14.45 12.47
CA GLY A 35 -18.89 -14.64 11.23
C GLY A 35 -20.06 -13.66 11.03
N ILE A 36 -20.36 -12.81 12.01
CA ILE A 36 -21.55 -11.95 12.03
C ILE A 36 -21.22 -10.51 11.66
N SER A 37 -20.15 -9.96 12.25
CA SER A 37 -19.76 -8.55 12.07
C SER A 37 -18.35 -8.42 11.49
N LYS A 38 -17.99 -7.18 11.11
CA LYS A 38 -16.63 -6.82 10.72
C LYS A 38 -16.05 -5.85 11.73
N VAL A 39 -14.82 -6.12 12.15
CA VAL A 39 -13.97 -5.13 12.81
C VAL A 39 -13.18 -4.43 11.72
N HIS A 40 -13.21 -3.10 11.73
CA HIS A 40 -12.40 -2.27 10.85
C HIS A 40 -11.25 -1.68 11.65
N GLY A 41 -10.09 -1.57 11.03
CA GLY A 41 -8.96 -0.87 11.63
C GLY A 41 -8.11 -0.13 10.62
N THR A 42 -7.26 0.73 11.14
CA THR A 42 -6.23 1.44 10.39
C THR A 42 -4.87 1.26 11.03
N VAL A 43 -3.83 1.44 10.21
CA VAL A 43 -2.45 1.58 10.64
C VAL A 43 -1.87 2.75 9.83
N ASP A 44 -1.15 3.65 10.48
CA ASP A 44 -0.59 4.82 9.81
C ASP A 44 0.54 4.42 8.87
N ILE A 45 0.52 5.03 7.69
CA ILE A 45 1.63 4.99 6.73
C ILE A 45 2.63 6.05 7.19
N THR A 46 3.85 5.64 7.50
CA THR A 46 4.91 6.57 7.94
C THR A 46 5.79 7.02 6.78
N HIS A 47 5.91 6.18 5.75
CA HIS A 47 6.64 6.49 4.54
C HIS A 47 6.09 5.68 3.37
N GLY A 48 6.18 6.26 2.17
CA GLY A 48 6.03 5.50 0.93
C GLY A 48 6.74 6.21 -0.22
N GLU A 49 7.27 5.42 -1.13
CA GLU A 49 7.92 5.88 -2.34
C GLU A 49 7.40 5.05 -3.52
N ILE A 50 7.03 5.74 -4.58
CA ILE A 50 6.59 5.18 -5.84
C ILE A 50 7.56 5.67 -6.91
N VAL A 51 8.32 4.76 -7.49
CA VAL A 51 9.13 5.05 -8.67
C VAL A 51 8.30 4.66 -9.89
N ILE A 52 7.99 5.64 -10.73
CA ILE A 52 7.35 5.42 -12.01
C ILE A 52 8.44 5.41 -13.08
N GLY A 53 8.63 4.26 -13.72
CA GLY A 53 9.57 4.13 -14.84
C GLY A 53 8.99 4.63 -16.15
N ASP A 54 9.77 4.57 -17.24
CA ASP A 54 9.28 4.90 -18.60
C ASP A 54 8.16 3.95 -19.08
N THR A 55 8.00 2.82 -18.40
CA THR A 55 6.98 1.80 -18.64
C THR A 55 6.38 1.37 -17.31
N LEU A 56 5.18 0.79 -17.37
CA LEU A 56 4.54 0.28 -16.16
C LEU A 56 5.40 -0.77 -15.45
N GLU A 57 6.01 -1.68 -16.20
CA GLU A 57 6.84 -2.78 -15.67
C GLU A 57 8.17 -2.31 -15.08
N ALA A 58 8.61 -1.09 -15.43
CA ALA A 58 9.79 -0.45 -14.87
C ALA A 58 9.47 0.35 -13.58
N SER A 59 8.23 0.29 -13.10
CA SER A 59 7.79 0.98 -11.89
C SER A 59 7.92 0.11 -10.63
N SER A 60 8.02 0.74 -9.47
CA SER A 60 8.12 0.07 -8.18
C SER A 60 7.49 0.88 -7.05
N VAL A 61 7.09 0.19 -5.98
CA VAL A 61 6.46 0.77 -4.79
C VAL A 61 7.10 0.19 -3.53
N VAL A 62 7.42 1.06 -2.58
CA VAL A 62 7.74 0.68 -1.20
C VAL A 62 6.86 1.48 -0.24
N ALA A 63 6.46 0.85 0.86
CA ALA A 63 5.74 1.52 1.94
C ALA A 63 6.17 0.98 3.30
N THR A 64 6.22 1.88 4.29
CA THR A 64 6.46 1.57 5.69
C THR A 64 5.28 2.07 6.51
N LEU A 65 4.77 1.21 7.40
CA LEU A 65 3.66 1.51 8.29
C LEU A 65 4.10 1.26 9.74
N ASP A 66 3.52 2.01 10.68
CA ASP A 66 3.78 1.87 12.10
C ASP A 66 2.65 1.10 12.80
N PRO A 67 2.82 -0.18 13.13
CA PRO A 67 1.77 -0.97 13.77
C PRO A 67 1.41 -0.49 15.18
N ALA A 68 2.22 0.35 15.83
CA ALA A 68 1.87 0.93 17.12
C ALA A 68 0.71 1.95 17.01
N THR A 69 0.40 2.42 15.81
CA THR A 69 -0.73 3.31 15.51
C THR A 69 -2.03 2.57 15.21
N VAL A 70 -2.07 1.23 15.37
CA VAL A 70 -3.27 0.44 15.12
C VAL A 70 -4.48 0.99 15.87
N ASP A 71 -5.54 1.29 15.12
CA ASP A 71 -6.77 1.88 15.65
C ASP A 71 -7.98 1.14 15.11
N THR A 72 -8.66 0.42 15.99
CA THR A 72 -9.94 -0.25 15.71
C THR A 72 -11.11 0.41 16.43
N LYS A 73 -10.90 1.64 16.93
CA LYS A 73 -11.84 2.41 17.77
C LYS A 73 -12.16 1.76 19.11
N ASP A 74 -11.25 0.95 19.64
CA ASP A 74 -11.38 0.28 20.94
C ASP A 74 -10.01 0.16 21.60
N ALA A 75 -9.76 1.05 22.58
CA ALA A 75 -8.45 1.16 23.22
C ALA A 75 -7.95 -0.14 23.87
N LYS A 76 -8.85 -1.02 24.34
CA LYS A 76 -8.45 -2.31 24.94
C LYS A 76 -8.01 -3.29 23.86
N ARG A 77 -8.77 -3.37 22.77
CA ARG A 77 -8.40 -4.19 21.61
C ARG A 77 -7.11 -3.68 20.98
N ASP A 78 -6.94 -2.37 20.83
CA ASP A 78 -5.75 -1.77 20.23
C ASP A 78 -4.51 -1.98 21.12
N ALA A 79 -4.66 -1.96 22.45
CA ALA A 79 -3.58 -2.34 23.37
C ALA A 79 -3.22 -3.84 23.25
N HIS A 80 -4.22 -4.71 23.09
CA HIS A 80 -4.00 -6.15 22.91
C HIS A 80 -3.35 -6.47 21.55
N LEU A 81 -3.78 -5.81 20.47
CA LEU A 81 -3.18 -5.97 19.14
C LEU A 81 -1.69 -5.61 19.13
N ARG A 82 -1.26 -4.65 19.96
CA ARG A 82 0.15 -4.26 20.07
C ARG A 82 1.00 -5.21 20.91
N SER A 83 0.39 -6.07 21.73
CA SER A 83 1.12 -6.99 22.63
C SER A 83 1.84 -8.10 21.87
N ALA A 84 2.68 -8.85 22.58
CA ALA A 84 3.37 -10.04 22.07
C ALA A 84 2.43 -11.18 21.62
N ASP A 85 1.16 -11.14 22.03
CA ASP A 85 0.16 -12.12 21.60
C ASP A 85 -0.30 -11.88 20.15
N PHE A 86 -0.11 -10.66 19.63
CA PHE A 86 -0.53 -10.26 18.29
C PHE A 86 0.63 -9.69 17.47
N PHE A 87 0.74 -8.37 17.31
CA PHE A 87 1.71 -7.74 16.41
C PHE A 87 3.08 -7.50 17.05
N GLU A 88 3.17 -7.56 18.37
CA GLU A 88 4.43 -7.44 19.12
C GLU A 88 5.23 -6.19 18.70
N THR A 89 4.56 -5.03 18.75
CA THR A 89 5.04 -3.80 18.08
C THR A 89 6.33 -3.25 18.66
N ASP A 90 6.62 -3.55 19.93
CA ASP A 90 7.88 -3.13 20.56
C ASP A 90 9.10 -3.86 19.96
N ALA A 91 8.94 -5.12 19.55
CA ALA A 91 10.00 -5.89 18.88
C ALA A 91 9.95 -5.77 17.35
N HIS A 92 8.78 -5.45 16.80
CA HIS A 92 8.53 -5.30 15.37
C HIS A 92 7.87 -3.94 15.08
N PRO A 93 8.65 -2.85 15.12
CA PRO A 93 8.11 -1.48 15.06
C PRO A 93 7.69 -1.04 13.66
N THR A 94 7.86 -1.88 12.64
CA THR A 94 7.50 -1.56 11.25
C THR A 94 6.77 -2.72 10.59
N TRP A 95 5.78 -2.37 9.77
CA TRP A 95 5.33 -3.21 8.66
C TRP A 95 5.89 -2.64 7.37
N GLU A 96 6.28 -3.52 6.45
CA GLU A 96 6.92 -3.12 5.20
C GLU A 96 6.26 -3.82 4.01
N PHE A 97 5.97 -3.05 2.97
CA PHE A 97 5.60 -3.56 1.66
C PHE A 97 6.67 -3.18 0.64
N ARG A 98 7.06 -4.13 -0.21
CA ARG A 98 7.96 -3.90 -1.34
C ARG A 98 7.43 -4.63 -2.57
N SER A 99 7.16 -3.89 -3.65
CA SER A 99 6.76 -4.49 -4.91
C SER A 99 7.89 -5.33 -5.52
N THR A 100 7.52 -6.44 -6.14
CA THR A 100 8.39 -7.30 -6.94
C THR A 100 8.06 -7.21 -8.43
N ALA A 101 6.83 -6.83 -8.79
CA ALA A 101 6.43 -6.54 -10.15
C ALA A 101 5.22 -5.59 -10.20
N VAL A 102 5.13 -4.80 -11.26
CA VAL A 102 3.95 -4.02 -11.61
C VAL A 102 3.51 -4.43 -13.02
N ARG A 103 2.23 -4.79 -13.17
CA ARG A 103 1.70 -5.36 -14.42
C ARG A 103 0.33 -4.77 -14.74
N ALA A 104 0.01 -4.66 -16.02
CA ALA A 104 -1.29 -4.18 -16.46
C ALA A 104 -2.38 -5.23 -16.22
N ASP A 105 -3.59 -4.78 -15.90
CA ASP A 105 -4.80 -5.60 -15.80
C ASP A 105 -6.02 -4.82 -16.33
N GLY A 106 -6.09 -4.69 -17.65
CA GLY A 106 -7.11 -3.87 -18.30
C GLY A 106 -6.88 -2.38 -18.04
N GLU A 107 -7.85 -1.73 -17.40
CA GLU A 107 -7.74 -0.32 -16.95
C GLU A 107 -7.10 -0.20 -15.55
N ASP A 108 -6.93 -1.33 -14.85
CA ASP A 108 -6.28 -1.42 -13.55
C ASP A 108 -4.82 -1.91 -13.68
N PHE A 109 -4.15 -1.98 -12.53
CA PHE A 109 -2.80 -2.54 -12.38
C PHE A 109 -2.78 -3.59 -11.28
N LEU A 110 -1.91 -4.58 -11.42
CA LEU A 110 -1.54 -5.51 -10.37
C LEU A 110 -0.14 -5.16 -9.88
N ILE A 111 -0.01 -4.96 -8.58
CA ILE A 111 1.28 -4.76 -7.91
C ILE A 111 1.55 -6.00 -7.08
N ASP A 112 2.39 -6.89 -7.60
CA ASP A 112 2.89 -8.03 -6.86
C ASP A 112 3.97 -7.54 -5.90
N GLY A 113 4.00 -8.04 -4.67
CA GLY A 113 4.98 -7.61 -3.69
C GLY A 113 5.06 -8.49 -2.45
N GLU A 114 6.02 -8.17 -1.62
CA GLU A 114 6.25 -8.84 -0.34
C GLU A 114 5.77 -7.93 0.80
N LEU A 115 4.89 -8.46 1.65
CA LEU A 115 4.40 -7.81 2.85
C LEU A 115 5.04 -8.47 4.07
N THR A 116 5.75 -7.68 4.88
CA THR A 116 6.37 -8.12 6.12
C THR A 116 5.60 -7.56 7.32
N ILE A 117 5.04 -8.46 8.12
CA ILE A 117 4.32 -8.16 9.37
C ILE A 117 4.90 -9.05 10.46
N ARG A 118 5.31 -8.45 11.60
CA ARG A 118 5.92 -9.17 12.73
C ARG A 118 7.10 -10.06 12.29
N GLY A 119 7.96 -9.53 11.41
CA GLY A 119 9.11 -10.25 10.86
C GLY A 119 8.78 -11.41 9.91
N VAL A 120 7.51 -11.68 9.63
CA VAL A 120 7.10 -12.71 8.67
C VAL A 120 6.76 -12.04 7.34
N THR A 121 7.51 -12.40 6.31
CA THR A 121 7.29 -11.92 4.94
C THR A 121 6.43 -12.90 4.15
N ARG A 122 5.42 -12.39 3.46
CA ARG A 122 4.56 -13.16 2.55
C ARG A 122 4.28 -12.40 1.26
N PRO A 123 4.16 -13.10 0.12
CA PRO A 123 3.76 -12.48 -1.13
C PRO A 123 2.27 -12.10 -1.08
N VAL A 124 1.96 -10.92 -1.61
CA VAL A 124 0.60 -10.41 -1.81
C VAL A 124 0.52 -9.71 -3.17
N THR A 125 -0.66 -9.70 -3.78
CA THR A 125 -0.91 -8.95 -5.01
C THR A 125 -1.96 -7.89 -4.72
N LEU A 126 -1.59 -6.62 -4.88
CA LEU A 126 -2.50 -5.50 -4.73
C LEU A 126 -3.17 -5.20 -6.08
N ARG A 127 -4.49 -5.34 -6.14
CA ARG A 127 -5.29 -4.83 -7.26
C ARG A 127 -5.44 -3.32 -7.10
N THR A 128 -4.89 -2.58 -8.04
CA THR A 128 -4.71 -1.12 -7.95
C THR A 128 -5.44 -0.42 -9.08
N THR A 129 -6.27 0.56 -8.73
CA THR A 129 -6.97 1.44 -9.66
C THR A 129 -6.35 2.84 -9.58
N PHE A 130 -6.04 3.44 -10.73
CA PHE A 130 -5.60 4.84 -10.78
C PHE A 130 -6.81 5.76 -10.80
N GLU A 131 -6.88 6.66 -9.82
CA GLU A 131 -8.01 7.56 -9.58
C GLU A 131 -7.86 8.90 -10.32
N GLY A 132 -6.66 9.17 -10.84
CA GLY A 132 -6.36 10.38 -11.60
C GLY A 132 -5.09 11.08 -11.16
N ALA A 133 -4.72 12.10 -11.95
CA ALA A 133 -3.63 13.00 -11.63
C ALA A 133 -4.07 14.45 -11.86
N ALA A 134 -3.55 15.35 -11.04
CA ALA A 134 -3.83 16.78 -11.12
C ALA A 134 -2.67 17.60 -10.56
N THR A 135 -2.58 18.86 -10.96
CA THR A 135 -1.74 19.84 -10.28
C THR A 135 -2.54 20.47 -9.15
N ASP A 136 -2.00 20.45 -7.94
CA ASP A 136 -2.64 21.07 -6.77
C ASP A 136 -2.58 22.61 -6.84
N PRO A 137 -3.31 23.34 -5.98
CA PRO A 137 -3.30 24.80 -5.97
C PRO A 137 -1.93 25.45 -5.72
N PHE A 138 -0.94 24.67 -5.27
CA PHE A 138 0.43 25.12 -5.02
C PHE A 138 1.38 24.81 -6.19
N GLY A 139 0.86 24.24 -7.28
CA GLY A 139 1.65 23.90 -8.47
C GLY A 139 2.34 22.54 -8.40
N THR A 140 2.04 21.71 -7.40
CA THR A 140 2.65 20.38 -7.25
C THR A 140 1.80 19.33 -7.97
N GLU A 141 2.43 18.46 -8.74
CA GLU A 141 1.73 17.33 -9.34
C GLU A 141 1.34 16.29 -8.28
N ARG A 142 0.12 15.76 -8.39
CA ARG A 142 -0.44 14.76 -7.50
C ARG A 142 -1.04 13.63 -8.32
N LEU A 143 -0.95 12.43 -7.78
CA LEU A 143 -1.61 11.24 -8.29
C LEU A 143 -2.41 10.57 -7.17
N GLY A 144 -3.54 9.97 -7.53
CA GLY A 144 -4.38 9.19 -6.63
C GLY A 144 -4.49 7.74 -7.11
N ALA A 145 -4.47 6.80 -6.19
CA ALA A 145 -4.70 5.39 -6.48
C ALA A 145 -5.38 4.71 -5.29
N THR A 146 -6.21 3.71 -5.57
CA THR A 146 -6.78 2.80 -4.58
C THR A 146 -6.22 1.40 -4.80
N ALA A 147 -5.81 0.72 -3.74
CA ALA A 147 -5.26 -0.63 -3.80
C ALA A 147 -5.96 -1.57 -2.81
N THR A 148 -6.26 -2.81 -3.23
CA THR A 148 -6.94 -3.82 -2.40
C THR A 148 -6.34 -5.22 -2.57
N THR A 149 -6.43 -6.03 -1.51
CA THR A 149 -6.10 -7.47 -1.49
C THR A 149 -7.00 -8.15 -0.45
N GLU A 150 -7.15 -9.47 -0.54
CA GLU A 150 -7.86 -10.31 0.44
C GLU A 150 -6.93 -11.24 1.22
#